data_AF-A0A6B3IIB4-F1
#
_entry.id   AF-A0A6B3IIB4-F1
#
_cell.length_a   1.000
_cell.length_b   1.000
_cell.length_c   1.000
_cell.angle_alpha   90.00
_cell.angle_beta   90.00
_cell.angle_gamma   90.00
#
_symmetry.space_group_name_H-M   'P 1'
#
loop_
_entity.id
_entity.type
_entity.pdbx_description
1 polymer ?
#
loop_
_entity_poly.entity_id
_entity_poly.type
_entity_poly.pdbx_seq_one_letter_code
_entity_poly.pdbx_strand_id
1 'polypeptide(L)'
;GWHKWKLGWLEGAQVVCVQGSADLTLEPVAAAPVPGGSIGTRLAVVRTGADSVLAVEARSATGNDRGTCTEGILIYRVRSGTASGGGPVEVVDTHPETGSCWDRSVYPPLADAPLTEGETYTVPGERTRVEVAGRTPSGSWTVRITAGV
;
A
#
# COMPACT_ATOMS: atom_id res chain seq x y z
N GLY A 1 3.67 5.58 -2.09
CA GLY A 1 2.71 5.96 -3.15
C GLY A 1 2.11 7.34 -2.95
N TRP A 2 1.47 7.61 -1.81
CA TRP A 2 0.75 8.87 -1.54
C TRP A 2 1.53 10.14 -1.88
N HIS A 3 2.77 10.26 -1.42
CA HIS A 3 3.62 11.41 -1.75
C HIS A 3 3.93 11.51 -3.26
N LYS A 4 4.09 10.38 -3.97
CA LYS A 4 4.26 10.39 -5.42
C LYS A 4 3.02 10.95 -6.12
N TRP A 5 1.82 10.58 -5.66
CA TRP A 5 0.57 11.14 -6.18
C TRP A 5 0.46 12.64 -5.89
N LYS A 6 0.66 13.05 -4.62
CA LYS A 6 0.62 14.45 -4.21
C LYS A 6 1.59 15.35 -5.00
N LEU A 7 2.75 14.81 -5.37
CA LEU A 7 3.80 15.54 -6.09
C LEU A 7 3.72 15.38 -7.62
N GLY A 8 2.70 14.70 -8.16
CA GLY A 8 2.47 14.57 -9.60
C GLY A 8 3.31 13.51 -10.32
N TRP A 9 3.96 12.60 -9.59
CA TRP A 9 4.64 11.44 -10.17
C TRP A 9 3.73 10.24 -10.40
N LEU A 10 2.60 10.16 -9.69
CA LEU A 10 1.50 9.27 -10.04
C LEU A 10 0.36 10.14 -10.57
N GLU A 11 -0.20 9.77 -11.71
CA GLU A 11 -1.35 10.43 -12.30
C GLU A 11 -2.65 9.92 -11.68
N GLY A 12 -3.74 10.68 -11.82
CA GLY A 12 -5.06 10.28 -11.30
C GLY A 12 -5.53 8.92 -11.83
N ALA A 13 -5.17 8.57 -13.08
CA ALA A 13 -5.50 7.27 -13.67
C ALA A 13 -4.79 6.08 -12.98
N GLN A 14 -3.71 6.32 -12.22
CA GLN A 14 -2.99 5.31 -11.46
C GLN A 14 -3.53 5.11 -10.05
N VAL A 15 -4.53 5.91 -9.66
CA VAL A 15 -5.11 5.92 -8.31
C VAL A 15 -6.58 5.56 -8.39
N VAL A 16 -6.99 4.55 -7.62
CA VAL A 16 -8.39 4.16 -7.51
C VAL A 16 -8.93 4.47 -6.13
N CYS A 17 -10.09 5.13 -6.06
CA CYS A 17 -10.83 5.29 -4.82
C CYS A 17 -11.78 4.10 -4.65
N VAL A 18 -11.66 3.35 -3.57
CA VAL A 18 -12.50 2.19 -3.28
C VAL A 18 -13.67 2.61 -2.40
N GLN A 19 -14.88 2.30 -2.85
CA GLN A 19 -16.14 2.44 -2.11
C GLN A 19 -16.83 1.08 -2.09
N GLY A 20 -17.13 0.54 -0.91
CA GLY A 20 -17.62 -0.84 -0.80
C GLY A 20 -16.50 -1.85 -1.09
N SER A 21 -16.76 -2.84 -1.96
CA SER A 21 -15.80 -3.90 -2.27
C SER A 21 -15.24 -3.76 -3.69
N ALA A 22 -13.92 -3.95 -3.85
CA ALA A 22 -13.24 -3.95 -5.15
C ALA A 22 -12.13 -5.00 -5.22
N ASP A 23 -12.07 -5.71 -6.35
CA ASP A 23 -10.95 -6.55 -6.73
C ASP A 23 -10.02 -5.75 -7.65
N LEU A 24 -8.75 -5.66 -7.29
CA LEU A 24 -7.77 -4.80 -7.96
C LEU A 24 -6.49 -5.57 -8.26
N THR A 25 -5.83 -5.18 -9.36
CA THR A 25 -4.44 -5.55 -9.64
C THR A 25 -3.58 -4.30 -9.44
N LEU A 26 -2.71 -4.33 -8.44
CA LEU A 26 -1.81 -3.24 -8.09
C LEU A 26 -0.41 -3.50 -8.68
N GLU A 27 0.01 -2.63 -9.58
CA GLU A 27 1.41 -2.54 -10.00
C GLU A 27 2.28 -1.99 -8.86
N PRO A 28 3.52 -2.50 -8.67
CA PRO A 28 4.42 -1.94 -7.67
C PRO A 28 4.67 -0.46 -7.91
N VAL A 29 4.59 0.34 -6.85
CA VAL A 29 4.62 1.81 -6.96
C VAL A 29 5.95 2.35 -7.52
N ALA A 30 7.03 1.58 -7.37
CA ALA A 30 8.36 1.88 -7.87
C ALA A 30 8.66 1.25 -9.24
N ALA A 31 7.73 0.47 -9.82
CA ALA A 31 7.95 -0.17 -11.12
C ALA A 31 8.10 0.87 -12.24
N ALA A 32 9.11 0.67 -13.09
CA ALA A 32 9.26 1.46 -14.30
C ALA A 32 8.06 1.20 -15.24
N PRO A 33 7.53 2.22 -15.94
CA PRO A 33 6.58 2.00 -17.00
C PRO A 33 7.16 1.05 -18.06
N VAL A 34 6.38 0.07 -18.49
CA VAL A 34 6.77 -0.80 -19.61
C VAL A 34 6.56 -0.02 -20.91
N PRO A 35 7.58 0.12 -21.79
CA PRO A 35 7.39 0.76 -23.08
C PRO A 35 6.27 0.08 -23.88
N GLY A 36 5.27 0.86 -24.32
CA GLY A 36 4.10 0.36 -25.03
C GLY A 36 3.08 -0.40 -24.16
N GLY A 37 3.30 -0.50 -22.85
CA GLY A 37 2.34 -1.06 -21.90
C GLY A 37 1.29 -0.04 -21.47
N SER A 38 0.13 -0.53 -21.02
CA SER A 38 -0.85 0.31 -20.32
C SER A 38 -0.35 0.63 -18.93
N ILE A 39 -0.66 1.84 -18.46
CA ILE A 39 -0.41 2.25 -17.08
C ILE A 39 -1.50 1.61 -16.19
N GLY A 40 -1.12 0.69 -15.31
CA GLY A 40 -2.04 0.08 -14.35
C GLY A 40 -2.22 0.88 -13.06
N THR A 41 -3.17 0.42 -12.24
CA THR A 41 -3.41 0.95 -10.89
C THR A 41 -2.19 0.71 -10.00
N ARG A 42 -1.74 1.74 -9.28
CA ARG A 42 -0.57 1.67 -8.37
C ARG A 42 -0.90 2.00 -6.93
N LEU A 43 -2.03 2.66 -6.70
CA LEU A 43 -2.46 3.10 -5.39
C LEU A 43 -3.98 2.95 -5.28
N ALA A 44 -4.43 2.21 -4.27
CA ALA A 44 -5.83 2.22 -3.86
C ALA A 44 -6.00 3.11 -2.63
N VAL A 45 -7.08 3.87 -2.60
CA VAL A 45 -7.40 4.80 -1.51
C VAL A 45 -8.80 4.50 -0.99
N VAL A 46 -8.92 4.25 0.31
CA VAL A 46 -10.20 4.08 1.02
C VAL A 46 -10.40 5.30 1.91
N ARG A 47 -11.51 6.02 1.72
CA ARG A 47 -11.84 7.14 2.61
C ARG A 47 -12.26 6.61 3.98
N THR A 48 -11.61 7.09 5.04
CA THR A 48 -11.98 6.75 6.42
C THR A 48 -12.60 7.92 7.18
N GLY A 49 -12.44 9.14 6.69
CA GLY A 49 -13.02 10.34 7.27
C GLY A 49 -13.01 11.55 6.34
N ALA A 50 -13.30 12.73 6.90
CA ALA A 50 -13.27 13.99 6.16
C ALA A 50 -11.85 14.35 5.71
N ASP A 51 -10.86 14.13 6.58
CA ASP A 51 -9.44 14.43 6.41
C ASP A 51 -8.54 13.19 6.56
N SER A 52 -9.12 11.99 6.56
CA SER A 52 -8.39 10.74 6.70
C SER A 52 -8.71 9.70 5.61
N VAL A 53 -7.68 8.98 5.20
CA VAL A 53 -7.77 7.85 4.26
C VAL A 53 -6.84 6.71 4.67
N LEU A 54 -7.18 5.50 4.25
CA LEU A 54 -6.21 4.41 4.10
C LEU A 54 -5.69 4.40 2.67
N ALA A 55 -4.40 4.24 2.53
CA ALA A 55 -3.73 4.01 1.26
C ALA A 55 -3.16 2.58 1.25
N VAL A 56 -3.37 1.90 0.13
CA VAL A 56 -2.95 0.51 -0.08
C VAL A 56 -2.12 0.47 -1.36
N GLU A 57 -0.87 0.01 -1.26
CA GLU A 57 0.06 -0.05 -2.40
C GLU A 57 0.91 -1.30 -2.41
N ALA A 58 1.27 -1.75 -3.61
CA ALA A 58 2.24 -2.82 -3.79
C ALA A 58 3.67 -2.28 -3.67
N ARG A 59 4.48 -2.93 -2.82
CA ARG A 59 5.93 -2.72 -2.69
C ARG A 59 6.66 -3.95 -3.21
N SER A 60 7.66 -3.73 -4.06
CA SER A 60 8.52 -4.78 -4.62
C SER A 60 9.94 -4.25 -4.76
N ALA A 61 10.92 -5.15 -4.81
CA ALA A 61 12.35 -4.90 -4.91
C ALA A 61 12.76 -4.37 -6.31
N THR A 62 12.17 -3.23 -6.69
CA THR A 62 12.36 -2.58 -7.98
C THR A 62 12.49 -1.07 -7.81
N GLY A 63 13.13 -0.39 -8.77
CA GLY A 63 13.31 1.05 -8.75
C GLY A 63 13.92 1.56 -7.44
N ASN A 64 13.27 2.55 -6.83
CA ASN A 64 13.70 3.12 -5.55
C ASN A 64 13.57 2.14 -4.35
N ASP A 65 12.82 1.06 -4.53
CA ASP A 65 12.58 0.04 -3.51
C ASP A 65 13.47 -1.20 -3.69
N ARG A 66 14.49 -1.16 -4.56
CA ARG A 66 15.40 -2.29 -4.85
C ARG A 66 16.06 -2.92 -3.62
N GLY A 67 16.20 -2.16 -2.53
CA GLY A 67 16.75 -2.64 -1.25
C GLY A 67 15.69 -3.17 -0.28
N THR A 68 14.41 -3.16 -0.67
CA THR A 68 13.34 -3.69 0.17
C THR A 68 13.58 -5.16 0.39
N CYS A 69 13.20 -5.53 1.60
CA CYS A 69 13.68 -6.69 2.28
C CYS A 69 12.55 -7.73 2.38
N THR A 70 11.32 -7.21 2.31
CA THR A 70 10.03 -7.87 2.23
C THR A 70 9.24 -7.16 1.14
N GLU A 71 8.48 -7.92 0.35
CA GLU A 71 7.61 -7.43 -0.72
C GLU A 71 6.15 -7.76 -0.35
N GLY A 72 5.20 -6.98 -0.85
CA GLY A 72 3.80 -7.21 -0.55
C GLY A 72 2.94 -5.98 -0.65
N ILE A 73 1.77 -6.05 0.00
CA ILE A 73 0.77 -4.99 0.05
C ILE A 73 0.94 -4.21 1.34
N LEU A 74 1.41 -2.98 1.21
CA LEU A 74 1.59 -2.05 2.32
C LEU A 74 0.30 -1.24 2.53
N ILE A 75 -0.17 -1.21 3.78
CA ILE A 75 -1.31 -0.39 4.21
C ILE A 75 -0.79 0.74 5.10
N TYR A 76 -1.25 1.96 4.88
CA TYR A 76 -0.92 3.09 5.75
C TYR A 76 -2.06 4.10 5.86
N ARG A 77 -2.16 4.71 7.04
CA ARG A 77 -3.09 5.80 7.31
C ARG A 77 -2.49 7.10 6.80
N VAL A 78 -3.34 7.94 6.23
CA VAL A 78 -2.99 9.32 5.88
C VAL A 78 -4.00 10.26 6.53
N ARG A 79 -3.51 11.27 7.24
CA ARG A 79 -4.31 12.30 7.92
C ARG A 79 -3.87 13.70 7.49
N SER A 80 -4.72 14.41 6.75
CA SER A 80 -4.41 15.75 6.22
C SER A 80 -4.62 16.89 7.22
N GLY A 81 -5.39 16.68 8.30
CA GLY A 81 -5.58 17.66 9.38
C GLY A 81 -4.47 17.67 10.44
N THR A 82 -3.46 16.80 10.32
CA THR A 82 -2.37 16.68 11.31
C THR A 82 -1.55 17.97 11.37
N ALA A 83 -1.31 18.49 12.58
CA ALA A 83 -0.41 19.62 12.79
C ALA A 83 1.00 19.32 12.24
N SER A 84 1.69 20.36 11.76
CA SER A 84 3.05 20.23 11.25
C SER A 84 3.96 19.54 12.28
N GLY A 85 4.72 18.54 11.83
CA GLY A 85 5.60 17.72 12.69
C GLY A 85 4.97 16.44 13.24
N GLY A 86 3.63 16.28 13.19
CA GLY A 86 2.94 15.13 13.76
C GLY A 86 2.95 13.83 12.93
N GLY A 87 3.54 13.85 11.73
CA GLY A 87 3.59 12.67 10.86
C GLY A 87 2.22 12.36 10.21
N PRO A 88 1.90 12.94 9.04
CA PRO A 88 0.60 12.73 8.39
C PRO A 88 0.45 11.34 7.76
N VAL A 89 1.49 10.50 7.79
CA VAL A 89 1.52 9.14 7.23
C VAL A 89 1.99 8.18 8.30
N GLU A 90 1.21 7.13 8.55
CA GLU A 90 1.48 6.10 9.55
C GLU A 90 1.29 4.72 8.92
N VAL A 91 2.36 3.93 8.84
CA VAL A 91 2.28 2.55 8.34
C VAL A 91 1.51 1.69 9.33
N VAL A 92 0.60 0.86 8.81
CA VAL A 92 -0.10 -0.14 9.61
C VAL A 92 0.82 -1.36 9.74
N ASP A 93 1.15 -1.72 10.98
CA ASP A 93 1.83 -2.97 11.27
C ASP A 93 0.86 -4.14 11.18
N THR A 94 0.98 -4.95 10.12
CA THR A 94 0.13 -6.11 9.91
C THR A 94 0.61 -7.36 10.65
N HIS A 95 1.82 -7.32 11.20
CA HIS A 95 2.47 -8.43 11.89
C HIS A 95 3.07 -7.96 13.24
N PRO A 96 2.25 -7.43 14.16
CA PRO A 96 2.71 -6.66 15.33
C PRO A 96 3.55 -7.45 16.35
N GLU A 97 3.54 -8.78 16.27
CA GLU A 97 4.30 -9.67 17.16
C GLU A 97 5.63 -10.13 16.53
N THR A 98 5.90 -9.72 15.30
CA THR A 98 7.11 -10.10 14.57
C THR A 98 7.87 -8.88 14.08
N GLY A 99 8.97 -9.15 13.38
CA GLY A 99 9.82 -8.14 12.81
C GLY A 99 10.78 -8.83 11.86
N SER A 100 11.21 -8.11 10.83
CA SER A 100 12.11 -8.63 9.82
C SER A 100 13.32 -7.73 9.62
N CYS A 101 14.30 -8.22 8.85
CA CYS A 101 15.38 -7.39 8.34
C CYS A 101 16.20 -6.70 9.44
N TRP A 102 16.45 -7.39 10.55
CA TRP A 102 17.11 -6.90 11.76
C TRP A 102 18.50 -6.29 11.53
N ASP A 103 19.21 -6.76 10.50
CA ASP A 103 20.55 -6.32 10.10
C ASP A 103 20.56 -5.13 9.14
N ARG A 104 19.40 -4.80 8.55
CA ARG A 104 19.29 -3.86 7.41
C ARG A 104 18.19 -2.82 7.54
N SER A 105 17.21 -3.02 8.44
CA SER A 105 16.13 -2.07 8.71
C SER A 105 16.47 -1.17 9.89
N VAL A 106 16.21 0.13 9.74
CA VAL A 106 16.27 1.09 10.84
C VAL A 106 15.15 0.89 11.87
N TYR A 107 14.09 0.20 11.48
CA TYR A 107 12.96 -0.15 12.35
C TYR A 107 12.43 -1.55 11.98
N PRO A 108 13.05 -2.62 12.53
CA PRO A 108 12.69 -4.00 12.21
C PRO A 108 11.22 -4.39 12.38
N PRO A 109 10.48 -3.89 13.39
CA PRO A 109 9.06 -4.25 13.57
C PRO A 109 8.12 -3.83 12.42
N LEU A 110 8.51 -2.87 11.56
CA LEU A 110 7.71 -2.52 10.37
C LEU A 110 8.30 -3.09 9.08
N ALA A 111 9.39 -3.84 9.16
CA ALA A 111 10.06 -4.35 7.97
C ALA A 111 9.25 -5.46 7.29
N ASP A 112 8.41 -6.17 8.03
CA ASP A 112 7.45 -7.19 7.58
C ASP A 112 6.00 -6.68 7.50
N ALA A 113 5.75 -5.38 7.67
CA ALA A 113 4.42 -4.78 7.57
C ALA A 113 3.66 -4.97 6.23
N PRO A 114 4.28 -5.28 5.07
CA PRO A 114 3.52 -5.64 3.88
C PRO A 114 2.83 -7.02 4.00
N LEU A 115 1.54 -7.10 3.66
CA LEU A 115 0.84 -8.37 3.52
C LEU A 115 1.34 -9.15 2.31
N THR A 116 1.47 -10.46 2.48
CA THR A 116 1.90 -11.43 1.48
C THR A 116 0.73 -12.26 0.95
N GLU A 117 0.97 -13.05 -0.10
CA GLU A 117 -0.08 -13.85 -0.75
C GLU A 117 -0.79 -14.80 0.22
N GLY A 118 -2.12 -14.79 0.17
CA GLY A 118 -2.99 -15.55 1.06
C GLY A 118 -3.33 -14.83 2.37
N GLU A 119 -2.65 -13.73 2.70
CA GLU A 119 -2.90 -13.00 3.93
C GLU A 119 -4.11 -12.08 3.81
N THR A 120 -4.77 -11.89 4.96
CA THR A 120 -5.91 -11.01 5.14
C THR A 120 -5.67 -10.18 6.38
N TYR A 121 -6.01 -8.89 6.32
CA TYR A 121 -5.97 -8.00 7.46
C TYR A 121 -7.19 -7.09 7.52
N THR A 122 -7.75 -6.93 8.73
CA THR A 122 -8.79 -5.93 9.01
C THR A 122 -8.14 -4.82 9.80
N VAL A 123 -8.16 -3.60 9.26
CA VAL A 123 -7.40 -2.49 9.81
C VAL A 123 -8.05 -2.02 11.12
N PRO A 124 -7.34 -2.06 12.27
CA PRO A 124 -7.93 -1.66 13.55
C PRO A 124 -8.42 -0.22 13.54
N GLY A 125 -9.62 -0.01 14.10
CA GLY A 125 -10.29 1.29 14.15
C GLY A 125 -10.91 1.73 12.82
N GLU A 126 -10.76 0.94 11.75
CA GLU A 126 -11.23 1.26 10.41
C GLU A 126 -12.17 0.16 9.89
N ARG A 127 -13.15 0.54 9.09
CA ARG A 127 -14.10 -0.39 8.46
C ARG A 127 -13.54 -0.97 7.16
N THR A 128 -12.27 -1.40 7.17
CA THR A 128 -11.56 -1.80 5.95
C THR A 128 -10.85 -3.14 6.14
N ARG A 129 -11.16 -4.10 5.27
CA ARG A 129 -10.47 -5.38 5.14
C ARG A 129 -9.72 -5.44 3.82
N VAL A 130 -8.47 -5.91 3.86
CA VAL A 130 -7.61 -6.12 2.69
C VAL A 130 -7.20 -7.59 2.67
N GLU A 131 -7.36 -8.22 1.51
CA GLU A 131 -6.96 -9.60 1.24
C GLU A 131 -6.05 -9.63 0.03
N VAL A 132 -4.94 -10.35 0.13
CA VAL A 132 -3.96 -10.50 -0.95
C VAL A 132 -4.18 -11.84 -1.62
N ALA A 133 -4.77 -11.81 -2.82
CA ALA A 133 -5.11 -13.02 -3.55
C ALA A 133 -3.90 -13.66 -4.24
N GLY A 134 -2.88 -12.89 -4.61
CA GLY A 134 -1.63 -13.41 -5.14
C GLY A 134 -0.84 -12.43 -6.00
N ARG A 135 0.12 -12.96 -6.75
CA ARG A 135 1.02 -12.20 -7.62
C ARG A 135 0.91 -12.65 -9.07
N THR A 136 0.83 -11.70 -9.99
CA THR A 136 0.81 -11.97 -11.43
C THR A 136 2.23 -12.30 -11.95
N PRO A 137 2.37 -12.94 -13.11
CA PRO A 137 3.68 -13.13 -13.76
C PRO A 137 4.43 -11.83 -14.06
N SER A 138 3.73 -10.70 -14.20
CA SER A 138 4.32 -9.37 -14.37
C SER A 138 4.82 -8.74 -13.07
N GLY A 139 4.62 -9.41 -11.93
CA GLY A 139 5.01 -8.93 -10.60
C GLY A 139 3.99 -8.01 -9.93
N SER A 140 2.81 -7.81 -10.53
CA SER A 140 1.69 -7.06 -9.93
C SER A 140 0.97 -7.91 -8.88
N TRP A 141 0.28 -7.27 -7.94
CA TRP A 141 -0.39 -7.93 -6.82
C TRP A 141 -1.91 -7.87 -6.98
N THR A 142 -2.59 -8.99 -6.87
CA THR A 142 -4.06 -9.05 -6.87
C THR A 142 -4.57 -8.93 -5.44
N VAL A 143 -5.49 -8.00 -5.21
CA VAL A 143 -6.04 -7.72 -3.88
C VAL A 143 -7.55 -7.56 -3.94
N ARG A 144 -8.22 -7.96 -2.87
CA ARG A 144 -9.60 -7.59 -2.57
C ARG A 144 -9.61 -6.60 -1.43
N ILE A 145 -10.20 -5.43 -1.66
CA ILE A 145 -10.38 -4.39 -0.65
C ILE A 145 -11.87 -4.26 -0.39
N THR A 146 -12.29 -4.41 0.87
CA THR A 146 -13.68 -4.23 1.29
C THR A 146 -13.74 -3.12 2.34
N ALA A 147 -14.43 -2.04 1.99
CA ALA A 147 -14.68 -0.87 2.83
C ALA A 147 -16.13 -0.86 3.33
N GLY A 148 -16.35 -0.33 4.54
CA GLY A 148 -17.65 -0.24 5.18
C GLY A 148 -18.09 -1.49 5.94
N VAL A 149 -17.17 -2.44 6.18
CA VAL A 149 -17.41 -3.64 7.00
C VAL A 149 -17.46 -3.35 8.49
#